data_AF-A0A7V5PAU3-F1
#
_entry.id   AF-A0A7V5PAU3-F1
#
_cell.length_a   1.000
_cell.length_b   1.000
_cell.length_c   1.000
_cell.angle_alpha   90.00
_cell.angle_beta   90.00
_cell.angle_gamma   90.00
#
_symmetry.space_group_name_H-M   'P 1'
#
loop_
_entity.id
_entity.type
_entity.pdbx_description
1 polymer ?
#
loop_
_entity_poly.entity_id
_entity_poly.type
_entity_poly.pdbx_seq_one_letter_code
_entity_poly.pdbx_strand_id
1 'polypeptide(L)'
;MKSKIVIIGAGSASFGPAILSDILQSKELRGSTISLVDLNGQGLELIAKLARRINDEWDAGMVIESTTDRNQALPGADFVITSIAVDREKCWRQDWEVPAKYGIRQPLGENGGP
;
A
#
# COMPACT_ATOMS: atom_id res chain seq x y z
N MET A 1 -19.81 -10.59 -9.28
CA MET A 1 -19.59 -10.69 -7.82
C MET A 1 -18.85 -9.43 -7.40
N LYS A 2 -19.10 -8.90 -6.20
CA LYS A 2 -18.36 -7.77 -5.63
C LYS A 2 -17.20 -8.32 -4.84
N SER A 3 -15.98 -7.82 -5.08
CA SER A 3 -14.78 -8.33 -4.43
C SER A 3 -14.45 -7.58 -3.15
N LYS A 4 -13.73 -8.21 -2.23
CA LYS A 4 -13.06 -7.56 -1.12
C LYS A 4 -11.55 -7.57 -1.35
N ILE A 5 -10.96 -6.39 -1.48
CA ILE A 5 -9.54 -6.18 -1.77
C ILE A 5 -8.90 -5.56 -0.54
N VAL A 6 -7.97 -6.29 0.08
CA VAL A 6 -7.22 -5.81 1.25
C VAL A 6 -5.86 -5.30 0.82
N ILE A 7 -5.51 -4.08 1.22
CA ILE A 7 -4.21 -3.45 0.94
C ILE A 7 -3.46 -3.30 2.25
N ILE A 8 -2.38 -4.07 2.44
CA ILE A 8 -1.53 -4.01 3.64
C ILE A 8 -0.28 -3.17 3.35
N GLY A 9 0.00 -2.20 4.21
CA GLY A 9 1.00 -1.15 3.95
C GLY A 9 0.40 0.04 3.18
N ALA A 10 -0.91 0.27 3.34
CA ALA A 10 -1.65 1.30 2.59
C ALA A 10 -1.16 2.73 2.88
N GLY A 11 -0.51 2.98 4.02
CA GLY A 11 0.04 4.28 4.38
C GLY A 11 1.32 4.64 3.60
N SER A 12 1.81 3.77 2.73
CA SER A 12 2.94 4.05 1.84
C SER A 12 2.62 5.21 0.88
N ALA A 13 3.30 6.34 1.05
CA ALA A 13 3.15 7.51 0.17
C ALA A 13 3.56 7.20 -1.29
N SER A 14 4.47 6.24 -1.49
CA SER A 14 5.01 5.89 -2.81
C SER A 14 4.12 4.94 -3.59
N PHE A 15 3.29 4.14 -2.92
CA PHE A 15 2.57 3.03 -3.57
C PHE A 15 1.06 3.05 -3.33
N GLY A 16 0.61 3.58 -2.20
CA GLY A 16 -0.80 3.72 -1.87
C GLY A 16 -1.60 4.49 -2.93
N PRO A 17 -1.19 5.70 -3.34
CA PRO A 17 -1.95 6.51 -4.29
C PRO A 17 -2.10 5.89 -5.68
N ALA A 18 -1.04 5.28 -6.23
CA ALA A 18 -1.09 4.69 -7.57
C ALA A 18 -2.03 3.48 -7.61
N ILE A 19 -1.91 2.56 -6.64
CA ILE A 19 -2.81 1.41 -6.53
C ILE A 19 -4.26 1.85 -6.30
N LEU A 20 -4.47 2.81 -5.40
CA LEU A 20 -5.81 3.35 -5.14
C LEU A 20 -6.42 3.90 -6.44
N SER A 21 -5.64 4.68 -7.19
CA SER A 21 -6.07 5.25 -8.47
C SER A 21 -6.46 4.18 -9.48
N ASP A 22 -5.66 3.13 -9.64
CA ASP A 22 -5.93 2.06 -10.60
C ASP A 22 -7.19 1.27 -10.23
N ILE A 23 -7.36 0.93 -8.95
CA ILE A 23 -8.55 0.21 -8.47
C ILE A 23 -9.80 1.07 -8.62
N LEU A 24 -9.75 2.35 -8.22
CA LEU A 24 -10.91 3.26 -8.24
C LEU A 24 -11.37 3.61 -9.67
N GLN A 25 -10.52 3.45 -10.69
CA GLN A 25 -10.90 3.69 -12.08
C GLN A 25 -11.52 2.45 -12.76
N SER A 26 -11.39 1.25 -12.18
CA SER A 26 -11.95 0.04 -12.79
C SER A 26 -13.46 -0.02 -12.62
N LYS A 27 -14.17 -0.01 -13.74
CA LYS A 27 -15.64 -0.13 -13.77
C LYS A 27 -16.10 -1.53 -13.36
N GLU A 28 -15.29 -2.54 -13.65
CA GLU A 28 -15.53 -3.95 -13.33
C GLU A 28 -15.52 -4.19 -11.82
N LEU A 29 -14.75 -3.38 -11.08
CA LEU A 29 -14.66 -3.45 -9.62
C LEU A 29 -15.71 -2.63 -8.90
N ARG A 30 -16.51 -1.79 -9.59
CA ARG A 30 -17.54 -0.94 -8.95
C ARG A 30 -18.41 -1.73 -7.96
N GLY A 31 -18.58 -1.16 -6.77
CA GLY A 31 -19.33 -1.77 -5.67
C GLY A 31 -18.55 -2.77 -4.83
N SER A 32 -17.27 -3.00 -5.13
CA SER A 32 -16.34 -3.79 -4.31
C SER A 32 -15.88 -3.00 -3.08
N THR A 33 -15.27 -3.72 -2.13
CA THR A 33 -14.70 -3.14 -0.89
C THR A 33 -13.19 -3.03 -1.01
N ILE A 34 -12.65 -1.86 -0.66
CA ILE A 34 -11.22 -1.63 -0.44
C ILE A 34 -10.98 -1.51 1.07
N SER A 35 -10.23 -2.46 1.63
CA SER A 35 -9.84 -2.46 3.03
C SER A 35 -8.38 -2.01 3.17
N LEU A 36 -8.17 -0.79 3.67
CA LEU A 36 -6.85 -0.20 3.85
C LEU A 36 -6.28 -0.60 5.22
N VAL A 37 -5.07 -1.15 5.24
CA VAL A 37 -4.42 -1.61 6.46
C VAL A 37 -3.02 -1.03 6.58
N ASP A 38 -2.74 -0.39 7.71
CA ASP A 38 -1.40 0.06 8.06
C ASP A 38 -1.24 0.15 9.59
N LEU A 39 -0.02 -0.08 10.11
CA LEU A 39 0.27 0.10 11.53
C LEU A 39 0.38 1.58 11.89
N ASN A 40 0.76 2.44 10.94
CA ASN A 40 0.80 3.89 11.12
C ASN A 40 -0.59 4.50 10.93
N GLY A 41 -1.32 4.70 12.02
CA GLY A 41 -2.68 5.26 12.01
C GLY A 41 -2.78 6.64 11.35
N GLN A 42 -1.75 7.50 11.48
CA GLN A 42 -1.79 8.84 10.86
C GLN A 42 -1.68 8.75 9.33
N GLY A 43 -0.75 7.94 8.83
CA GLY A 43 -0.61 7.67 7.40
C GLY A 43 -1.85 7.00 6.82
N LEU A 44 -2.41 6.04 7.56
CA LEU A 44 -3.64 5.36 7.20
C LEU A 44 -4.83 6.31 7.07
N GLU A 45 -5.02 7.21 8.04
CA GLU A 45 -6.11 8.18 8.00
C GLU A 45 -5.99 9.12 6.81
N LEU A 46 -4.77 9.60 6.51
CA LEU A 46 -4.52 10.44 5.35
C LEU A 46 -4.90 9.73 4.05
N ILE A 47 -4.48 8.48 3.88
CA ILE A 47 -4.76 7.72 2.67
C ILE A 47 -6.24 7.32 2.56
N ALA A 48 -6.91 7.03 3.68
CA ALA A 48 -8.34 6.75 3.70
C ALA A 48 -9.16 7.99 3.29
N LYS A 49 -8.76 9.19 3.73
CA LYS A 49 -9.36 10.45 3.29
C LYS A 49 -9.17 10.68 1.80
N LEU A 50 -7.96 10.44 1.29
CA LEU A 50 -7.67 10.54 -0.14
C LEU A 50 -8.52 9.55 -0.95
N ALA A 51 -8.56 8.29 -0.54
CA ALA A 51 -9.34 7.24 -1.20
C ALA A 51 -10.83 7.57 -1.28
N ARG A 52 -11.43 8.04 -0.17
CA ARG A 52 -12.84 8.48 -0.15
C ARG A 52 -13.08 9.66 -1.07
N ARG A 53 -12.19 10.67 -1.04
CA ARG A 53 -12.31 11.84 -1.92
C ARG A 53 -12.27 11.43 -3.40
N ILE A 54 -11.32 10.59 -3.78
CA ILE A 54 -11.22 10.11 -5.17
C ILE A 54 -12.46 9.28 -5.54
N ASN A 55 -12.92 8.41 -4.63
CA ASN A 55 -14.11 7.60 -4.84
C ASN A 55 -15.36 8.44 -5.12
N ASP A 56 -15.51 9.57 -4.41
CA ASP A 56 -16.64 10.48 -4.57
C ASP A 56 -16.51 11.32 -5.86
N GLU A 57 -15.33 11.92 -6.09
CA GLU A 57 -15.07 12.78 -7.26
C GLU A 57 -15.15 12.02 -8.59
N TRP A 58 -14.79 10.73 -8.60
CA TRP A 58 -14.82 9.90 -9.80
C TRP A 58 -16.11 9.09 -9.95
N ASP A 59 -17.05 9.20 -9.00
CA ASP A 59 -18.19 8.28 -8.87
C ASP A 59 -17.71 6.83 -9.06
N ALA A 60 -16.70 6.41 -8.31
CA ALA A 60 -16.15 5.06 -8.43
C ALA A 60 -17.06 4.00 -7.77
N GLY A 61 -17.86 4.41 -6.77
CA GLY A 61 -18.88 3.57 -6.15
C GLY A 61 -18.32 2.39 -5.35
N MET A 62 -17.11 2.53 -4.81
CA MET A 62 -16.46 1.55 -3.94
C MET A 62 -16.83 1.77 -2.47
N VAL A 63 -16.75 0.71 -1.67
CA VAL A 63 -16.83 0.80 -0.20
C VAL A 63 -15.41 0.91 0.35
N ILE A 64 -15.11 2.00 1.07
CA ILE A 64 -13.77 2.25 1.62
C ILE A 64 -13.77 2.05 3.13
N GLU A 65 -13.02 1.06 3.62
CA GLU A 65 -12.79 0.82 5.04
C GLU A 65 -11.29 0.88 5.37
N SER A 66 -10.96 1.13 6.64
CA SER A 66 -9.57 1.25 7.09
C SER A 66 -9.41 0.75 8.52
N THR A 67 -8.35 0.00 8.80
CA THR A 67 -8.04 -0.49 10.16
C THR A 67 -6.53 -0.63 10.37
N THR A 68 -6.08 -0.48 11.61
CA THR A 68 -4.69 -0.77 12.00
C THR A 68 -4.46 -2.24 12.34
N ASP A 69 -5.50 -3.06 12.31
CA ASP A 69 -5.45 -4.49 12.63
C ASP A 69 -5.84 -5.33 11.41
N ARG A 70 -4.84 -6.00 10.82
CA ARG A 70 -5.04 -6.86 9.65
C ARG A 70 -6.02 -8.01 9.91
N ASN A 71 -6.14 -8.48 11.15
CA ASN A 71 -7.01 -9.61 11.48
C ASN A 71 -8.49 -9.25 11.34
N GLN A 72 -8.82 -7.95 11.39
CA GLN A 72 -10.17 -7.46 11.10
C GLN A 72 -10.42 -7.33 9.61
N ALA A 73 -9.40 -6.99 8.81
CA ALA A 73 -9.53 -6.77 7.38
C ALA A 73 -9.51 -8.06 6.54
N LEU A 74 -8.66 -9.03 6.90
CA LEU A 74 -8.40 -10.25 6.11
C LEU A 74 -9.61 -11.20 5.95
N PRO A 75 -10.53 -11.36 6.92
CA PRO A 75 -11.67 -12.24 6.76
C PRO A 75 -12.51 -11.87 5.52
N GLY A 76 -12.73 -12.86 4.64
CA GLY A 76 -13.52 -12.71 3.42
C GLY A 76 -12.82 -11.93 2.30
N ALA A 77 -11.51 -11.68 2.37
CA ALA A 77 -10.75 -11.07 1.29
C ALA A 77 -10.65 -12.02 0.08
N ASP A 78 -10.98 -11.53 -1.12
CA ASP A 78 -10.73 -12.23 -2.38
C ASP A 78 -9.29 -11.99 -2.86
N PHE A 79 -8.77 -10.79 -2.57
CA PHE A 79 -7.42 -10.37 -2.94
C PHE A 79 -6.73 -9.68 -1.78
N VAL A 80 -5.43 -9.91 -1.66
CA VAL A 80 -4.57 -9.22 -0.70
C VAL A 80 -3.37 -8.66 -1.45
N ILE A 81 -3.18 -7.35 -1.37
CA ILE A 81 -2.03 -6.64 -1.94
C ILE A 81 -1.14 -6.21 -0.79
N THR A 82 0.14 -6.61 -0.83
CA THR A 82 1.12 -6.27 0.20
C THR A 82 2.15 -5.28 -0.33
N SER A 83 2.18 -4.09 0.25
CA SER A 83 3.16 -3.02 -0.03
C SER A 83 3.83 -2.57 1.27
N ILE A 84 4.42 -3.53 1.97
CA ILE A 84 5.02 -3.31 3.29
C ILE A 84 6.52 -3.15 3.11
N ALA A 85 7.08 -2.06 3.62
CA ALA A 85 8.53 -1.88 3.76
C ALA A 85 8.82 -1.39 5.19
N VAL A 86 9.45 -2.24 6.00
CA VAL A 86 9.81 -1.92 7.39
C VAL A 86 11.17 -1.23 7.38
N ASP A 87 11.26 -0.07 8.03
CA ASP A 87 12.51 0.72 8.13
C ASP A 87 13.19 0.99 6.78
N ARG A 88 12.41 1.13 5.69
CA ARG A 88 12.89 1.23 4.29
C ARG A 88 14.14 2.11 4.15
N GLU A 89 14.07 3.36 4.58
CA GLU A 89 15.16 4.33 4.42
C GLU A 89 16.44 3.92 5.17
N LYS A 90 16.28 3.29 6.33
CA LYS A 90 17.42 2.80 7.12
C LYS A 90 18.05 1.60 6.45
N CYS A 91 17.24 0.61 6.04
CA CYS A 91 17.71 -0.60 5.35
C CYS A 91 18.39 -0.23 4.03
N TRP A 92 17.74 0.61 3.21
CA TRP A 92 18.26 1.08 1.94
C TRP A 92 19.61 1.80 2.08
N ARG A 93 19.75 2.65 3.10
CA ARG A 93 21.02 3.31 3.41
C ARG A 93 22.09 2.30 3.82
N GLN A 94 21.74 1.25 4.56
CA GLN A 94 22.70 0.18 4.91
C GLN A 94 23.13 -0.61 3.67
N ASP A 95 22.21 -0.91 2.76
CA ASP A 95 22.49 -1.58 1.48
C ASP A 95 23.48 -0.78 0.63
N TRP A 96 23.48 0.55 0.75
CA TRP A 96 24.46 1.42 0.10
C TRP A 96 25.79 1.52 0.88
N GLU A 97 25.72 1.85 2.17
CA GLU A 97 26.91 2.22 2.96
C GLU A 97 27.77 1.03 3.34
N VAL A 98 27.19 -0.16 3.56
CA VAL A 98 27.95 -1.35 3.97
C VAL A 98 28.87 -1.83 2.84
N PRO A 99 28.39 -2.11 1.60
CA PRO A 99 29.27 -2.53 0.52
C PRO A 99 30.31 -1.48 0.15
N ALA A 100 29.95 -0.18 0.24
CA ALA A 100 30.85 0.92 -0.05
C ALA A 100 32.10 0.92 0.85
N LYS A 101 31.98 0.49 2.12
CA LYS A 101 33.13 0.33 3.05
C LYS A 101 34.15 -0.71 2.56
N TYR A 102 33.73 -1.63 1.69
CA TYR A 102 34.57 -2.67 1.10
C TYR A 102 34.94 -2.38 -0.36
N GLY A 103 34.69 -1.16 -0.86
CA GLY A 103 34.97 -0.77 -2.25
C GLY A 103 33.98 -1.33 -3.27
N ILE A 104 32.87 -1.93 -2.83
CA ILE A 104 31.83 -2.48 -3.69
C ILE A 104 30.76 -1.41 -3.91
N ARG A 105 30.53 -1.03 -5.16
CA ARG A 105 29.50 -0.05 -5.53
C ARG A 105 28.18 -0.75 -5.85
N GLN A 106 27.25 -0.75 -4.90
CA GLN A 106 25.95 -1.42 -5.02
C GLN A 106 24.77 -0.45 -4.77
N PRO A 107 24.42 0.41 -5.75
CA PRO A 107 23.39 1.46 -5.60
C PRO A 107 21.95 0.95 -5.41
N LEU A 108 21.66 -0.29 -5.78
CA LEU A 108 20.32 -0.89 -5.73
C LEU A 108 20.32 -2.22 -4.96
N GLY A 109 21.07 -2.28 -3.86
CA GLY A 109 21.23 -3.51 -3.08
C GLY A 109 19.92 -4.12 -2.57
N GLU A 110 18.91 -3.27 -2.34
CA GLU A 110 17.56 -3.69 -1.95
C GLU A 110 16.88 -4.62 -2.97
N ASN A 111 17.28 -4.54 -4.25
CA ASN A 111 16.71 -5.32 -5.36
C ASN A 111 17.58 -6.53 -5.75
N GLY A 112 18.70 -6.72 -5.06
CA GLY A 112 19.69 -7.75 -5.39
C GLY A 112 21.13 -7.26 -5.23
N GLY A 113 22.01 -8.21 -4.96
CA GLY A 113 23.46 -8.01 -4.90
C GLY A 113 24.21 -8.91 -5.86
N PRO A 114 25.53 -8.71 -5.97
CA PRO A 114 26.34 -9.29 -7.05
C PRO A 114 26.24 -10.81 -7.15
#